data_AF-A0AAF0US91-F1
#
_entry.id   AF-A0AAF0US91-F1
#
_cell.length_a   1.000
_cell.length_b   1.000
_cell.length_c   1.000
_cell.angle_alpha   90.00
_cell.angle_beta   90.00
_cell.angle_gamma   90.00
#
_symmetry.space_group_name_H-M   'P 1'
#
loop_
_entity.id
_entity.type
_entity.pdbx_description
1 polymer ?
#
loop_
_entity_poly.entity_id
_entity_poly.type
_entity_poly.pdbx_seq_one_letter_code
_entity_poly.pdbx_strand_id
1 'polypeptide(L)'
;MLPLDLREDKQFFLDHPGAVPISSAQGEELKKSIGAAAYIECSAKTQQNVKAVFDAAIRVVLQPPKQKKKKKRKGQKACSIL
;
A
#
# COMPACT_ATOMS: atom_id res chain seq x y z
N MET A 1 0.68 -7.73 9.34
CA MET A 1 1.63 -6.64 9.02
C MET A 1 2.36 -6.32 10.32
N LEU A 2 3.63 -6.71 10.45
CA LEU A 2 4.39 -6.32 11.65
C LEU A 2 4.65 -4.80 11.63
N PRO A 3 4.45 -4.10 12.77
CA PRO A 3 4.93 -2.74 12.97
C PRO A 3 6.42 -2.62 12.64
N LEU A 4 6.83 -1.46 12.11
CA LEU A 4 8.20 -1.22 11.68
C LEU A 4 9.21 -1.48 12.81
N ASP A 5 8.86 -1.12 14.05
CA ASP A 5 9.67 -1.32 15.25
C ASP A 5 9.81 -2.78 15.69
N LEU A 6 8.94 -3.68 15.25
CA LEU A 6 8.98 -5.10 15.63
C LEU A 6 9.68 -5.97 14.59
N ARG A 7 10.13 -5.41 13.46
CA ARG A 7 10.81 -6.18 12.40
C ARG A 7 12.18 -6.71 12.80
N GLU A 8 12.82 -6.10 13.78
CA GLU A 8 14.15 -6.49 14.29
C GLU A 8 14.10 -6.92 15.77
N ASP A 9 12.91 -6.97 16.37
CA ASP A 9 12.74 -7.35 17.77
C ASP A 9 12.85 -8.88 17.92
N LYS A 10 14.04 -9.34 18.33
CA LYS A 10 14.32 -10.77 18.54
C LYS A 10 13.38 -11.40 19.56
N GLN A 11 13.00 -10.68 20.61
CA GLN A 11 12.11 -11.20 21.63
C GLN A 11 10.71 -11.43 21.05
N PHE A 12 10.24 -10.50 20.22
CA PHE A 12 8.97 -10.67 19.51
C PHE A 12 8.92 -11.95 18.68
N PHE A 13 9.98 -12.29 17.93
CA PHE A 13 10.02 -13.51 17.11
C PHE A 13 10.16 -14.79 17.93
N LEU A 14 10.77 -14.72 19.12
CA LEU A 14 10.80 -15.85 20.07
C LEU A 14 9.41 -16.12 20.64
N ASP A 15 8.67 -15.05 20.98
CA ASP A 15 7.32 -15.16 21.55
C ASP A 15 6.26 -15.52 20.48
N HIS A 16 6.54 -15.22 19.21
CA HIS A 16 5.64 -15.45 18.07
C HIS A 16 6.33 -16.26 16.96
N PRO A 17 6.57 -17.56 17.19
CA PRO A 17 7.21 -18.43 16.19
C PRO A 17 6.37 -18.49 14.91
N GLY A 18 7.01 -18.21 13.78
CA GLY A 18 6.36 -18.17 12.45
C GLY A 18 5.85 -16.79 12.02
N ALA A 19 5.98 -15.76 12.86
CA ALA A 19 5.75 -14.39 12.43
C ALA A 19 6.81 -13.98 11.39
N VAL A 20 6.37 -13.47 10.23
CA VAL A 20 7.26 -12.99 9.17
C VAL A 20 6.96 -11.52 8.90
N PRO A 21 7.97 -10.63 8.92
CA PRO A 21 7.77 -9.23 8.59
C PRO A 21 7.43 -9.08 7.10
N ILE A 22 6.45 -8.22 6.81
CA ILE A 22 6.16 -7.83 5.42
C ILE A 22 7.29 -6.91 4.96
N SER A 23 7.88 -7.23 3.81
CA SER A 23 8.90 -6.35 3.20
C SER A 23 8.26 -5.11 2.59
N SER A 24 9.04 -4.02 2.49
CA SER A 24 8.56 -2.79 1.86
C SER A 24 8.18 -3.00 0.38
N ALA A 25 8.85 -3.94 -0.31
CA ALA A 25 8.52 -4.31 -1.69
C ALA A 25 7.12 -4.94 -1.81
N GLN A 26 6.76 -5.85 -0.90
CA GLN A 26 5.42 -6.45 -0.85
C GLN A 26 4.34 -5.41 -0.55
N GLY A 27 4.62 -4.45 0.33
CA GLY A 27 3.72 -3.34 0.62
C GLY A 27 3.48 -2.42 -0.59
N GLU A 28 4.55 -2.08 -1.31
CA GLU A 28 4.45 -1.29 -2.55
C GLU A 28 3.73 -2.04 -3.69
N GLU A 29 3.92 -3.35 -3.78
CA GLU A 29 3.17 -4.19 -4.72
C GLU A 29 1.67 -4.18 -4.39
N LEU A 30 1.33 -4.38 -3.11
CA LEU A 30 -0.07 -4.35 -2.66
C LEU A 30 -0.72 -2.99 -2.97
N LYS A 31 -0.04 -1.87 -2.68
CA LYS A 31 -0.49 -0.52 -3.04
C LYS A 31 -0.84 -0.40 -4.52
N LYS A 32 0.03 -0.90 -5.42
CA LYS A 32 -0.22 -0.89 -6.86
C LYS A 32 -1.44 -1.74 -7.23
N SER A 33 -1.57 -2.92 -6.63
CA SER A 33 -2.65 -3.87 -6.93
C SER A 33 -4.04 -3.33 -6.57
N ILE A 34 -4.16 -2.64 -5.42
CA ILE A 34 -5.43 -2.07 -4.95
C ILE A 34 -5.66 -0.64 -5.44
N GLY A 35 -4.67 -0.03 -6.11
CA GLY A 35 -4.73 1.35 -6.59
C GLY A 35 -4.70 2.40 -5.49
N ALA A 36 -4.06 2.10 -4.35
CA ALA A 36 -3.92 3.05 -3.25
C ALA A 36 -2.99 4.22 -3.62
N ALA A 37 -3.25 5.39 -3.03
CA ALA A 37 -2.48 6.60 -3.30
C ALA A 37 -1.05 6.51 -2.75
N ALA A 38 -0.87 5.93 -1.56
CA ALA A 38 0.41 5.82 -0.88
C ALA A 38 0.52 4.50 -0.10
N TYR A 39 1.76 4.05 0.10
CA TYR A 39 2.15 3.05 1.09
C TYR A 39 3.20 3.72 1.96
N ILE A 40 3.01 3.67 3.28
CA ILE A 40 3.90 4.32 4.25
C ILE A 40 4.04 3.38 5.44
N GLU A 41 5.27 2.98 5.74
CA GLU A 41 5.59 2.20 6.93
C GLU A 41 5.84 3.17 8.10
N CYS A 42 5.18 2.93 9.23
CA CYS A 42 5.33 3.76 10.42
C CYS A 42 5.41 2.91 11.69
N SER A 43 5.91 3.52 12.77
CA SER A 43 5.83 2.99 14.12
C SER A 43 5.27 4.07 15.04
N ALA A 44 4.15 3.76 15.69
CA ALA A 44 3.60 4.64 16.72
C ALA A 44 4.50 4.68 17.97
N LYS A 45 5.17 3.56 18.28
CA LYS A 45 6.04 3.41 19.45
C LYS A 45 7.26 4.33 19.38
N THR A 46 7.95 4.33 18.25
CA THR A 46 9.13 5.20 18.03
C THR A 46 8.78 6.53 17.36
N GLN A 47 7.49 6.77 17.08
CA GLN A 47 6.97 7.89 16.30
C GLN A 47 7.53 8.01 14.87
N GLN A 48 8.20 6.97 14.38
CA GLN A 48 8.78 6.97 13.04
C GLN A 48 7.68 7.06 11.97
N ASN A 49 7.83 8.02 11.06
CA ASN A 49 6.93 8.30 9.93
C ASN A 49 5.46 8.59 10.27
N VAL A 50 5.11 8.78 11.55
CA VAL A 50 3.73 9.08 11.95
C VAL A 50 3.22 10.36 11.27
N LYS A 51 4.03 11.43 11.29
CA LYS A 51 3.70 12.68 10.58
C LYS A 51 3.51 12.47 9.07
N ALA A 52 4.35 11.64 8.45
CA ALA A 52 4.28 11.38 7.01
C ALA A 52 2.96 10.70 6.61
N VAL A 53 2.42 9.81 7.46
CA VAL A 53 1.10 9.20 7.26
C VAL A 53 0.00 10.26 7.18
N PHE A 54 -0.03 11.19 8.15
CA PHE A 54 -1.04 12.24 8.19
C PHE A 54 -0.86 13.28 7.08
N ASP A 55 0.38 13.71 6.80
CA ASP A 55 0.67 14.63 5.70
C ASP A 55 0.23 14.05 4.35
N ALA A 56 0.46 12.75 4.13
CA ALA A 56 0.05 12.08 2.91
C ALA A 56 -1.48 12.01 2.79
N ALA A 57 -2.20 11.70 3.87
CA ALA A 57 -3.65 11.69 3.89
C ALA A 57 -4.23 13.07 3.54
N ILE A 58 -3.71 14.13 4.17
CA ILE A 58 -4.11 15.51 3.89
C ILE A 58 -3.85 15.85 2.42
N ARG A 59 -2.65 15.54 1.90
CA ARG A 59 -2.31 15.81 0.49
C ARG A 59 -3.23 15.08 -0.47
N VAL A 60 -3.59 13.83 -0.22
CA VAL A 60 -4.50 13.06 -1.08
C VAL A 60 -5.88 13.69 -1.12
N VAL A 61 -6.36 14.26 -0.01
CA VAL A 61 -7.64 14.96 0.04
C VAL A 61 -7.57 16.31 -0.69
N LEU A 62 -6.52 17.10 -0.45
CA LEU A 62 -6.34 18.42 -1.06
C LEU A 62 -6.00 18.35 -2.56
N GLN A 63 -5.29 17.30 -2.97
CA GLN A 63 -4.83 17.07 -4.34
C GLN A 63 -5.14 15.62 -4.74
N PRO A 64 -6.40 15.31 -5.08
CA PRO A 64 -6.79 13.96 -5.44
C PRO A 64 -5.99 13.45 -6.63
N PRO A 65 -5.42 12.22 -6.56
CA PRO A 65 -4.71 11.66 -7.69
C PRO A 65 -5.68 11.47 -8.86
N LYS A 66 -5.25 11.88 -10.07
CA LYS A 66 -6.02 11.67 -11.30
C LYS A 66 -6.31 10.18 -11.44
N GLN A 67 -7.59 9.81 -11.38
CA GLN A 67 -8.01 8.42 -11.57
C GLN A 67 -7.47 7.92 -12.91
N LYS A 68 -6.63 6.89 -12.88
CA LYS A 68 -6.20 6.21 -14.11
C LYS A 68 -7.45 5.59 -14.73
N LYS A 69 -7.98 6.21 -15.79
CA LYS A 69 -9.07 5.63 -16.59
C LYS A 69 -8.64 4.22 -16.96
N LYS A 70 -9.38 3.19 -16.50
CA LYS A 70 -9.23 1.83 -17.02
C LYS A 70 -9.35 1.94 -18.54
N LYS A 71 -8.29 1.59 -19.30
CA LYS A 71 -8.38 1.49 -20.76
C LYS A 71 -9.48 0.47 -21.05
N LYS A 72 -10.68 0.93 -21.44
CA LYS A 72 -11.67 0.06 -22.07
C LYS A 72 -10.95 -0.60 -23.24
N ARG A 73 -10.83 -1.93 -23.24
CA ARG A 73 -10.33 -2.68 -24.39
C ARG A 73 -11.29 -2.39 -25.55
N LYS A 74 -10.95 -1.42 -26.41
CA LYS A 74 -11.60 -1.24 -27.70
C LYS A 74 -11.19 -2.44 -28.55
N GLY A 75 -12.05 -3.44 -28.63
CA GLY A 75 -11.74 -4.65 -29.39
C GLY A 75 -12.77 -5.76 -29.25
N GLN A 76 -14.01 -5.51 -29.66
CA GLN A 76 -14.81 -6.51 -30.34
C GLN A 76 -15.48 -5.79 -31.52
N LYS A 77 -15.01 -6.15 -32.72
CA LYS A 77 -15.50 -5.64 -33.99
C LYS A 77 -16.96 -6.05 -34.17
N ALA A 78 -17.69 -5.18 -34.87
CA ALA A 78 -19.09 -5.35 -35.24
C ALA A 78 -19.39 -6.75 -35.80
N CYS A 79 -20.47 -7.37 -35.33
CA CYS A 79 -21.19 -8.40 -36.06
C CYS A 79 -22.53 -7.76 -36.48
N SER A 80 -22.61 -7.35 -37.73
CA SER A 80 -23.88 -7.02 -38.39
C SER A 80 -24.27 -8.24 -39.21
N ILE A 81 -25.28 -8.98 -38.75
CA ILE A 81 -25.91 -10.05 -39.53
C ILE A 81 -26.87 -9.36 -40.50
N LEU A 82 -26.68 -9.67 -41.79
CA LEU A 82 -27.56 -9.35 -42.92
C LEU A 82 -28.87 -10.13 -42.83
#